data_AF-A0A936KDR3-F1
#
_entry.id   AF-A0A936KDR3-F1
#
_cell.length_a   1.000
_cell.length_b   1.000
_cell.length_c   1.000
_cell.angle_alpha   90.00
_cell.angle_beta   90.00
_cell.angle_gamma   90.00
#
_symmetry.space_group_name_H-M   'P 1'
#
loop_
_entity.id
_entity.type
_entity.pdbx_description
1 polymer ?
#
loop_
_entity_poly.entity_id
_entity_poly.type
_entity_poly.pdbx_seq_one_letter_code
_entity_poly.pdbx_strand_id
1 'polypeptide(L)'
;MFFPGLISVGSGLALDGWIPELDDLRLAMPVVHLIHLAATLVMMAALAGHIYMGTLGVRGAYQAMRGGWVDEAWAREHHRLWHDEVMAGHIPARRSGAGPAGERVDDRAP
;
A
#
# COMPACT_ATOMS: atom_id res chain seq x y z
N MET A 1 6.34 -2.48 2.55
CA MET A 1 6.80 -2.33 1.15
C MET A 1 7.82 -1.22 0.98
N PHE A 2 7.61 -0.03 1.54
CA PHE A 2 8.51 1.12 1.33
C PHE A 2 10.02 0.82 1.53
N PHE A 3 10.42 0.35 2.72
CA PHE A 3 11.83 0.10 3.03
C PHE A 3 12.52 -0.98 2.18
N PRO A 4 11.99 -2.22 2.06
CA PRO A 4 12.61 -3.21 1.18
C PRO A 4 12.62 -2.77 -0.30
N GLY A 5 11.68 -1.91 -0.70
CA GLY A 5 11.62 -1.35 -2.05
C GLY A 5 12.74 -0.36 -2.31
N LEU A 6 12.96 0.55 -1.37
CA LEU A 6 14.07 1.50 -1.44
C LEU A 6 15.42 0.79 -1.48
N ILE A 7 15.60 -0.25 -0.67
CA ILE A 7 16.82 -1.07 -0.67
C ILE A 7 16.98 -1.80 -2.01
N SER A 8 15.91 -2.39 -2.54
CA SER A 8 15.95 -3.09 -3.83
C SER A 8 16.34 -2.15 -4.97
N VAL A 9 15.74 -0.97 -5.05
CA VAL A 9 16.09 0.04 -6.07
C VAL A 9 17.54 0.51 -5.91
N GLY A 10 17.94 0.91 -4.71
CA GLY A 10 19.29 1.43 -4.45
C GLY A 10 20.39 0.40 -4.74
N SER A 11 20.21 -0.84 -4.29
CA SER A 11 21.14 -1.94 -4.61
C SER A 11 21.11 -2.33 -6.08
N GLY A 12 19.95 -2.25 -6.75
CA GLY A 12 19.85 -2.51 -8.19
C GLY A 12 20.64 -1.49 -9.01
N LEU A 13 20.55 -0.21 -8.67
CA LEU A 13 21.35 0.85 -9.29
C LEU A 13 22.84 0.66 -9.04
N ALA A 14 23.23 0.20 -7.85
CA ALA A 14 24.62 -0.14 -7.56
C ALA A 14 25.11 -1.33 -8.42
N LEU A 15 24.27 -2.32 -8.68
CA LEU A 15 24.60 -3.45 -9.56
C LEU A 15 24.62 -3.09 -11.05
N ASP A 16 23.91 -2.04 -11.45
CA ASP A 16 23.87 -1.53 -12.83
C ASP A 16 25.14 -0.74 -13.23
N GLY A 17 26.11 -0.62 -12.32
CA GLY A 17 27.37 0.10 -12.57
C GLY A 17 27.24 1.62 -12.46
N TRP A 18 26.16 2.12 -11.84
CA TRP A 18 25.96 3.56 -11.66
C TRP A 18 26.87 4.19 -10.60
N ILE A 19 27.55 3.36 -9.78
CA ILE A 19 28.51 3.77 -8.75
C ILE A 19 29.86 3.09 -9.03
N PRO A 20 30.73 3.72 -9.84
CA PRO A 20 31.98 3.11 -10.31
C PRO A 20 32.92 2.65 -9.20
N GLU A 21 32.92 3.32 -8.05
CA GLU A 21 33.79 3.00 -6.91
C GLU A 21 33.50 1.63 -6.29
N LEU A 22 32.30 1.08 -6.51
CA LEU A 22 31.91 -0.24 -5.98
C LEU A 22 32.38 -1.39 -6.89
N ASP A 23 32.57 -1.15 -8.18
CA ASP A 23 32.96 -2.19 -9.15
C ASP A 23 34.41 -2.63 -8.96
N ASP A 24 35.28 -1.70 -8.58
CA ASP A 24 36.69 -1.97 -8.32
C ASP A 24 36.92 -2.72 -6.99
N LEU A 25 35.93 -2.74 -6.10
CA LEU A 25 36.03 -3.42 -4.81
C LEU A 25 35.63 -4.89 -4.92
N ARG A 26 36.63 -5.78 -4.83
CA ARG A 26 36.49 -7.23 -4.99
C ARG A 26 35.40 -7.91 -4.14
N LEU A 27 35.04 -7.35 -2.97
CA LEU A 27 34.00 -7.89 -2.08
C LEU A 27 32.67 -7.12 -2.15
N ALA A 28 32.59 -5.97 -2.83
CA ALA A 28 31.35 -5.19 -2.89
C ALA A 28 30.28 -5.90 -3.71
N MET A 29 30.59 -6.29 -4.95
CA MET A 29 29.58 -6.83 -5.87
C MET A 29 28.84 -8.09 -5.37
N PRO A 30 29.50 -9.09 -4.76
CA PRO A 30 28.79 -10.23 -4.17
C PRO A 30 27.91 -9.84 -2.98
N VAL A 31 28.34 -8.88 -2.16
CA VAL A 31 27.57 -8.39 -1.00
C VAL A 31 26.35 -7.60 -1.47
N VAL A 32 26.51 -6.73 -2.46
CA VAL A 32 25.40 -5.96 -3.05
C VAL A 32 24.39 -6.91 -3.71
N HIS A 33 24.84 -7.96 -4.40
CA HIS A 33 23.96 -9.01 -4.93
C HIS A 33 23.15 -9.70 -3.81
N LEU A 34 23.79 -10.09 -2.72
CA LEU A 34 23.12 -10.73 -1.59
C LEU A 34 22.06 -9.80 -0.98
N ILE A 35 22.38 -8.53 -0.79
CA ILE A 35 21.45 -7.52 -0.28
C ILE A 35 20.27 -7.35 -1.24
N HIS A 36 20.53 -7.22 -2.54
CA HIS A 36 19.49 -7.06 -3.55
C HIS A 36 18.55 -8.28 -3.58
N LEU A 37 19.11 -9.50 -3.60
CA LEU A 37 18.33 -10.73 -3.62
C LEU A 37 17.50 -10.90 -2.34
N ALA A 38 18.07 -10.62 -1.17
CA ALA A 38 17.33 -10.69 0.09
C ALA A 38 16.18 -9.67 0.15
N ALA A 39 16.44 -8.41 -0.22
CA ALA A 39 15.44 -7.35 -0.20
C ALA A 39 14.32 -7.59 -1.21
N THR A 40 14.65 -8.04 -2.42
CA THR A 40 13.66 -8.34 -3.46
C THR A 40 12.81 -9.55 -3.11
N LEU A 41 13.36 -10.60 -2.49
CA LEU A 41 12.56 -11.74 -2.01
C LEU A 41 11.56 -11.32 -0.93
N VAL A 42 11.99 -10.50 0.05
CA VAL A 42 11.09 -9.96 1.07
C VAL A 42 10.01 -9.08 0.42
N MET A 43 10.37 -8.27 -0.58
CA MET A 43 9.39 -7.47 -1.33
C MET A 43 8.37 -8.35 -2.04
N MET A 44 8.81 -9.38 -2.75
CA MET A 44 7.94 -10.29 -3.48
C MET A 44 6.97 -11.00 -2.53
N ALA A 45 7.44 -11.49 -1.39
CA ALA A 45 6.58 -12.10 -0.37
C ALA A 45 5.54 -11.11 0.18
N ALA A 46 5.96 -9.88 0.51
CA ALA A 46 5.06 -8.83 0.99
C ALA A 46 4.04 -8.41 -0.08
N LEU A 47 4.45 -8.34 -1.36
CA LEU A 47 3.59 -8.02 -2.49
C LEU A 47 2.54 -9.11 -2.71
N ALA A 48 2.95 -10.38 -2.69
CA ALA A 48 2.02 -11.51 -2.77
C ALA A 48 0.99 -11.46 -1.64
N GLY A 49 1.43 -11.23 -0.40
CA GLY A 49 0.52 -11.09 0.76
C GLY A 49 -0.43 -9.90 0.63
N HIS A 50 0.05 -8.76 0.13
CA HIS A 50 -0.78 -7.57 -0.08
C HIS A 50 -1.82 -7.76 -1.18
N ILE A 51 -1.44 -8.37 -2.30
CA ILE A 51 -2.37 -8.71 -3.38
C ILE A 51 -3.43 -9.70 -2.85
N TYR A 52 -3.01 -10.71 -2.10
CA TYR A 52 -3.93 -11.67 -1.49
C TYR A 52 -4.94 -10.99 -0.59
N MET A 53 -4.50 -10.18 0.38
CA MET A 53 -5.40 -9.47 1.30
C MET A 53 -6.32 -8.49 0.56
N GLY A 54 -5.80 -7.79 -0.44
CA GLY A 54 -6.55 -6.83 -1.24
C GLY A 54 -7.56 -7.45 -2.21
N THR A 55 -7.52 -8.77 -2.44
CA THR A 55 -8.40 -9.45 -3.40
C THR A 55 -9.26 -10.53 -2.76
N LEU A 56 -8.63 -11.58 -2.22
CA LEU A 56 -9.30 -12.77 -1.71
C LEU A 56 -9.38 -12.80 -0.18
N GLY A 57 -8.38 -12.24 0.50
CA GLY A 57 -8.24 -12.32 1.96
C GLY A 57 -9.22 -11.45 2.73
N VAL A 58 -9.68 -10.33 2.15
CA VAL A 58 -10.70 -9.46 2.75
C VAL A 58 -11.79 -9.19 1.73
N ARG A 59 -12.99 -9.72 1.99
CA ARG A 59 -14.16 -9.49 1.14
C ARG A 59 -14.47 -7.99 1.07
N GLY A 60 -14.79 -7.49 -0.12
CA GLY A 60 -15.07 -6.07 -0.32
C GLY A 60 -13.84 -5.18 -0.52
N ALA A 61 -12.63 -5.63 -0.13
CA ALA A 61 -11.43 -4.78 -0.19
C ALA A 61 -11.04 -4.37 -1.63
N TYR A 62 -11.16 -5.28 -2.59
CA TYR A 62 -10.88 -4.97 -3.99
C TYR A 62 -11.88 -3.96 -4.57
N GLN A 63 -13.18 -4.16 -4.29
CA GLN A 63 -14.23 -3.23 -4.70
C GLN A 63 -14.01 -1.85 -4.08
N ALA A 64 -13.62 -1.80 -2.80
CA ALA A 64 -13.30 -0.57 -2.10
C ALA A 64 -12.12 0.20 -2.73
N MET A 65 -11.03 -0.49 -3.07
CA MET A 65 -9.89 0.13 -3.74
C MET A 65 -10.24 0.65 -5.13
N ARG A 66 -11.08 -0.08 -5.88
CA ARG A 66 -11.47 0.30 -7.24
C ARG A 66 -12.53 1.40 -7.29
N GLY A 67 -13.52 1.34 -6.39
CA GLY A 67 -14.65 2.25 -6.33
C GLY A 67 -14.41 3.49 -5.46
N GLY A 68 -13.47 3.41 -4.52
CA GLY A 68 -13.16 4.49 -3.58
C GLY A 68 -14.15 4.62 -2.41
N TRP A 69 -15.06 3.67 -2.25
CA TRP A 69 -16.10 3.66 -1.21
C TRP A 69 -16.15 2.32 -0.49
N VAL A 70 -16.54 2.36 0.79
CA VAL A 70 -16.75 1.19 1.63
C VAL A 70 -18.11 1.31 2.30
N ASP A 71 -18.80 0.19 2.50
CA ASP A 71 -20.01 0.17 3.31
C ASP A 71 -19.68 0.30 4.81
N GLU A 72 -20.69 0.68 5.59
CA GLU A 72 -20.53 0.93 7.02
C GLU A 72 -20.21 -0.35 7.81
N ALA A 73 -20.74 -1.50 7.40
CA ALA A 73 -20.50 -2.76 8.09
C ALA A 73 -19.04 -3.20 7.93
N TRP A 74 -18.49 -3.07 6.72
CA TRP A 74 -17.09 -3.33 6.42
C TRP A 74 -16.17 -2.38 7.20
N ALA A 75 -16.51 -1.09 7.25
CA ALA A 75 -15.77 -0.09 8.01
C ALA A 75 -15.74 -0.43 9.51
N ARG A 76 -16.87 -0.84 10.09
CA ARG A 76 -16.93 -1.29 11.49
C ARG A 76 -16.10 -2.53 11.77
N GLU A 77 -16.09 -3.49 10.84
CA GLU A 77 -15.38 -4.76 11.01
C GLU A 77 -13.86 -4.62 10.83
N HIS A 78 -13.41 -3.88 9.81
CA HIS A 78 -12.00 -3.82 9.43
C HIS A 78 -11.29 -2.53 9.88
N HIS A 79 -12.03 -1.46 10.14
CA HIS A 79 -11.50 -0.13 10.46
C HIS A 79 -12.32 0.59 11.53
N ARG A 80 -12.69 -0.11 12.61
CA ARG A 80 -13.59 0.41 13.67
C ARG A 80 -13.23 1.80 14.17
N LEU A 81 -11.95 2.05 14.50
CA LEU A 81 -11.50 3.35 15.00
C LEU A 81 -11.77 4.49 14.00
N TRP A 82 -11.52 4.23 12.71
CA TRP A 82 -11.79 5.21 11.67
C TRP A 82 -13.30 5.41 11.46
N HIS A 83 -14.09 4.33 11.51
CA HIS A 83 -15.56 4.42 11.47
C HIS A 83 -16.10 5.28 12.62
N ASP A 84 -15.65 5.03 13.85
CA ASP A 84 -16.05 5.79 15.05
C ASP A 84 -15.72 7.29 14.89
N GLU A 85 -14.55 7.62 14.34
CA GLU A 85 -14.13 9.01 14.06
C GLU A 85 -14.98 9.69 12.98
N VAL A 86 -15.43 8.95 11.96
CA VAL A 86 -16.34 9.47 10.93
C VAL A 86 -17.73 9.71 11.53
N MET A 87 -18.24 8.78 12.35
CA MET A 87 -19.55 8.91 13.01
C MET A 87 -19.57 10.02 14.07
N ALA A 88 -18.44 10.26 14.74
CA ALA A 88 -18.25 11.41 15.63
C ALA A 88 -18.14 12.75 14.88
N GLY A 89 -18.05 12.73 13.54
CA GLY A 89 -17.90 13.93 12.72
C GLY A 89 -16.51 14.55 12.76
N HIS A 90 -15.51 13.87 13.34
CA HIS A 90 -14.12 14.35 13.35
C HIS A 90 -13.46 14.23 11.97
N ILE A 91 -13.87 13.24 11.19
CA ILE A 91 -13.43 13.04 9.81
C ILE A 91 -14.66 13.15 8.89
N PRO A 92 -14.62 13.98 7.84
CA PRO A 92 -15.70 14.04 6.87
C PRO A 92 -15.83 12.72 6.10
N ALA A 93 -17.04 12.17 6.02
CA ALA A 93 -17.33 10.92 5.30
C ALA A 93 -16.99 11.01 3.80
N ARG A 94 -17.06 12.22 3.22
CA ARG A 94 -16.64 12.51 1.85
C ARG A 94 -15.56 13.57 1.86
N ARG A 95 -14.35 13.22 1.41
CA ARG A 95 -13.19 14.13 1.35
C ARG A 95 -13.10 14.93 0.04
N SER A 96 -13.69 14.42 -1.04
CA SER A 96 -13.66 15.02 -2.37
C SER A 96 -15.08 15.30 -2.88
N GLY A 97 -15.37 16.59 -3.12
CA GLY A 97 -16.65 17.09 -3.65
C GLY A 97 -17.51 17.82 -2.62
N ALA A 98 -17.30 19.14 -2.51
CA ALA A 98 -18.26 20.05 -1.89
C ALA A 98 -19.37 20.36 -2.91
N GLY A 99 -20.40 19.51 -2.97
CA GLY A 99 -21.74 19.92 -3.40
C GLY A 99 -22.49 20.47 -2.18
N PRO A 100 -23.40 21.45 -2.35
CA PRO A 100 -23.98 22.16 -1.22
C PRO A 100 -24.71 21.21 -0.27
N ALA A 101 -24.57 21.48 1.03
CA ALA A 101 -25.23 20.75 2.10
C ALA A 101 -26.75 20.71 1.87
N GLY A 102 -27.30 19.54 1.54
CA GLY A 102 -28.74 19.40 1.37
C GLY A 102 -29.22 18.16 0.61
N GLU A 103 -28.37 17.47 -0.13
CA GLU A 103 -28.79 16.24 -0.80
C GLU A 103 -28.72 15.08 0.19
N ARG A 104 -29.90 14.58 0.60
CA ARG A 104 -30.03 13.34 1.36
C ARG A 104 -29.27 12.26 0.61
N VAL A 105 -28.21 11.77 1.24
CA VAL A 105 -27.42 10.62 0.78
C VAL A 105 -28.40 9.49 0.54
N ASP A 106 -28.63 9.15 -0.73
CA ASP A 106 -29.24 7.88 -1.09
C ASP A 106 -28.32 6.80 -0.54
N ASP A 107 -28.82 6.07 0.46
CA ASP A 107 -28.17 4.99 1.20
C ASP A 107 -27.74 3.82 0.30
N ARG A 108 -27.98 3.94 -1.00
CA ARG A 108 -27.48 3.05 -2.05
C ARG A 108 -26.17 3.59 -2.63
N ALA A 109 -25.10 3.40 -1.88
CA ALA A 109 -23.91 2.92 -2.58
C ALA A 109 -24.31 1.62 -3.33
N PRO A 110 -23.91 1.42 -4.59
CA PRO A 110 -24.11 0.13 -5.24
C PRO A 110 -23.45 -1.02 -4.46
#